data_AF-A0A1I3UU92-F1
#
_entry.id   AF-A0A1I3UU92-F1
#
_cell.length_a   1.000
_cell.length_b   1.000
_cell.length_c   1.000
_cell.angle_alpha   90.00
_cell.angle_beta   90.00
_cell.angle_gamma   90.00
#
_symmetry.space_group_name_H-M   'P 1'
#
loop_
_entity.id
_entity.type
_entity.pdbx_description
1 polymer ?
#
loop_
_entity_poly.entity_id
_entity_poly.type
_entity_poly.pdbx_seq_one_letter_code
_entity_poly.pdbx_strand_id
1 'polypeptide(L)' 'MSMELAGKLTNVQIELLKLFKYDLPEKQLKEVRNLLAAYFAGAAADEMDRLWDENGWDNDTMKQWADEHLRKKH' A
#
# COMPACT_ATOMS: atom_id res chain seq x y z
N MET A 1 -27.40 -17.30 -5.99
CA MET A 1 -26.83 -15.96 -5.70
C MET A 1 -25.32 -16.09 -5.56
N SER A 2 -24.53 -16.03 -6.65
CA SER A 2 -23.05 -16.03 -6.53
C SER A 2 -22.23 -15.51 -7.74
N MET A 3 -22.82 -15.00 -8.83
CA MET A 3 -22.05 -14.62 -10.04
C MET A 3 -22.27 -13.18 -10.51
N GLU A 4 -22.39 -12.22 -9.58
CA GLU A 4 -22.46 -10.77 -9.90
C GLU A 4 -21.26 -9.96 -9.36
N LEU A 5 -20.09 -10.58 -9.18
CA LEU A 5 -18.85 -9.86 -8.82
C LEU A 5 -17.79 -9.82 -9.92
N ALA A 6 -18.06 -10.35 -11.12
CA ALA A 6 -17.07 -10.40 -12.20
C ALA A 6 -16.92 -9.05 -12.94
N GLY A 7 -16.55 -8.00 -12.21
CA GLY A 7 -15.85 -6.86 -12.83
C GLY A 7 -14.58 -7.39 -13.48
N LYS A 8 -14.24 -6.89 -14.69
CA LYS A 8 -13.01 -7.27 -15.37
C LYS A 8 -11.84 -7.14 -14.39
N LEU A 9 -11.06 -8.21 -14.24
CA LEU A 9 -9.87 -8.20 -13.40
C LEU A 9 -9.00 -7.00 -13.75
N THR A 10 -8.39 -6.38 -12.74
CA THR A 10 -7.42 -5.32 -12.96
C THR A 10 -6.20 -5.89 -13.69
N ASN A 11 -5.45 -5.02 -14.38
CA ASN A 11 -4.20 -5.40 -15.03
C ASN A 11 -3.24 -6.12 -14.08
N VAL A 12 -3.09 -5.64 -12.84
CA VAL A 12 -2.24 -6.26 -11.80
C VAL A 12 -2.75 -7.64 -11.42
N GLN A 13 -4.07 -7.80 -11.24
CA GLN A 13 -4.65 -9.12 -10.96
C GLN A 13 -4.38 -10.11 -12.09
N ILE A 14 -4.49 -9.69 -13.35
CA ILE A 14 -4.19 -10.53 -14.52
C ILE A 14 -2.70 -10.93 -14.54
N GLU A 15 -1.78 -10.01 -14.27
CA GLU A 15 -0.35 -10.34 -14.23
C GLU A 15 0.01 -11.31 -13.10
N LEU A 16 -0.57 -11.14 -11.91
CA LEU A 16 -0.38 -12.08 -10.80
C LEU A 16 -0.90 -13.48 -11.13
N LEU A 17 -2.06 -13.59 -11.81
CA LEU A 17 -2.59 -14.88 -12.26
C LEU A 17 -1.67 -15.57 -13.28
N LYS A 18 -0.99 -14.81 -14.15
CA LYS A 18 0.01 -15.38 -15.07
C LYS A 18 1.21 -15.96 -14.33
N LEU A 19 1.57 -15.42 -13.16
CA LEU A 19 2.64 -15.98 -12.32
C LEU A 19 2.23 -17.31 -11.69
N PHE A 20 0.95 -17.51 -11.34
CA PHE A 20 0.45 -18.77 -10.78
C PHE A 20 0.54 -19.97 -11.72
N LYS A 21 0.73 -19.74 -13.04
CA LYS A 21 1.10 -20.81 -13.99
C LYS A 21 2.38 -21.52 -13.55
N TYR A 22 3.29 -20.80 -12.90
CA TYR A 22 4.53 -21.34 -12.37
C TYR A 22 4.26 -21.79 -10.93
N ASP A 23 4.52 -23.05 -10.62
CA ASP A 23 4.51 -23.57 -9.26
C ASP A 23 5.75 -23.05 -8.53
N LEU A 24 5.66 -21.80 -8.06
CA LEU A 24 6.77 -21.12 -7.41
C LEU A 24 6.99 -21.73 -6.02
N PRO A 25 8.24 -22.09 -5.67
CA PRO A 25 8.57 -22.44 -4.29
C PRO A 25 8.20 -21.30 -3.33
N GLU A 26 7.73 -21.63 -2.13
CA GLU A 26 7.28 -20.66 -1.11
C GLU A 26 8.26 -19.50 -0.89
N LYS A 27 9.58 -19.77 -0.95
CA LYS A 27 10.63 -18.75 -0.86
C LYS A 27 10.48 -17.66 -1.93
N GLN A 28 10.26 -18.06 -3.18
CA GLN A 28 10.12 -17.13 -4.31
C GLN A 28 8.81 -16.36 -4.24
N LEU A 29 7.72 -17.00 -3.82
CA LEU A 29 6.45 -16.31 -3.58
C LEU A 29 6.59 -15.21 -2.51
N LYS A 30 7.32 -15.52 -1.44
CA LYS A 30 7.64 -14.54 -0.37
C LYS A 30 8.52 -13.40 -0.89
N GLU A 31 9.50 -13.68 -1.74
CA GLU A 31 10.35 -12.66 -2.37
C GLU A 31 9.51 -11.71 -3.24
N VAL A 32 8.60 -12.24 -4.08
CA VAL A 32 7.68 -11.41 -4.88
C VAL A 32 6.80 -10.53 -4.00
N ARG A 33 6.26 -11.07 -2.89
CA ARG A 33 5.47 -10.30 -1.93
C ARG A 33 6.28 -9.15 -1.32
N ASN A 34 7.53 -9.43 -0.93
CA ASN A 34 8.41 -8.43 -0.35
C ASN A 34 8.77 -7.33 -1.36
N LEU A 35 9.00 -7.68 -2.63
CA LEU A 35 9.27 -6.70 -3.70
C LEU A 35 8.08 -5.76 -3.89
N LEU A 36 6.86 -6.29 -3.93
CA LEU A 36 5.65 -5.47 -4.04
C LEU A 36 5.47 -4.57 -2.81
N ALA A 37 5.66 -5.12 -1.60
CA ALA A 37 5.55 -4.35 -0.36
C ALA A 37 6.56 -3.21 -0.32
N ALA A 38 7.82 -3.46 -0.70
CA ALA A 38 8.86 -2.44 -0.76
C ALA A 38 8.52 -1.33 -1.76
N TYR A 39 8.02 -1.69 -2.95
CA TYR A 39 7.62 -0.71 -3.96
C TYR A 39 6.50 0.21 -3.46
N PHE A 40 5.43 -0.35 -2.90
CA PHE A 40 4.31 0.46 -2.41
C PHE A 40 4.67 1.27 -1.16
N ALA A 41 5.54 0.75 -0.29
CA ALA A 41 6.05 1.51 0.86
C ALA A 41 6.88 2.72 0.39
N GLY A 42 7.74 2.54 -0.62
CA GLY A 42 8.49 3.64 -1.24
C GLY A 42 7.56 4.68 -1.85
N ALA A 43 6.60 4.26 -2.69
CA ALA A 43 5.65 5.17 -3.30
C ALA A 43 4.80 5.95 -2.28
N ALA A 44 4.43 5.31 -1.16
CA ALA A 44 3.70 5.97 -0.08
C ALA A 44 4.58 6.98 0.68
N ALA A 45 5.86 6.69 0.88
CA ALA A 45 6.80 7.62 1.49
C ALA A 45 7.03 8.84 0.57
N ASP A 46 7.29 8.61 -0.72
CA ASP A 46 7.50 9.69 -1.69
C ASP A 46 6.29 10.63 -1.78
N GLU A 47 5.07 10.08 -1.77
CA GLU A 47 3.86 10.90 -1.77
C GLU A 47 3.66 11.65 -0.45
N MET A 48 4.05 11.05 0.68
CA MET A 48 4.01 11.71 1.98
C MET A 48 4.99 12.89 2.02
N ASP A 49 6.21 12.72 1.51
CA ASP A 49 7.20 13.80 1.39
C ASP A 49 6.67 14.93 0.48
N ARG A 50 6.04 14.59 -0.65
CA ARG A 50 5.40 15.59 -1.53
C ARG A 50 4.31 16.38 -0.81
N LEU A 51 3.42 15.68 -0.09
CA LEU A 51 2.34 16.33 0.66
C LEU A 51 2.88 17.17 1.83
N TRP A 52 3.97 16.74 2.45
CA TRP A 52 4.65 17.47 3.51
C TRP A 52 5.11 18.85 3.04
N ASP A 53 5.77 18.91 1.89
CA ASP A 53 6.22 20.16 1.30
C ASP A 53 5.04 21.01 0.80
N GLU A 54 4.07 20.42 0.10
CA GLU A 54 2.93 21.14 -0.49
C GLU A 54 2.03 21.81 0.55
N ASN A 55 1.86 21.15 1.70
CA ASN A 55 1.04 21.67 2.78
C ASN A 55 1.84 22.50 3.79
N GLY A 56 3.16 22.64 3.60
CA GLY A 56 4.05 23.36 4.51
C GLY A 56 4.03 22.75 5.92
N TRP A 57 3.93 21.43 6.00
CA TRP A 57 3.93 20.74 7.28
C TRP A 57 5.28 20.86 7.95
N ASP A 58 5.24 20.85 9.28
CA ASP A 58 6.39 21.05 10.12
C ASP A 58 6.26 20.26 11.43
N ASN A 59 7.21 20.48 12.33
CA ASN A 59 7.21 19.83 13.63
C ASN A 59 5.97 20.16 14.47
N ASP A 60 5.36 21.33 14.28
CA ASP A 60 4.16 21.71 15.03
C ASP A 60 2.92 21.00 14.48
N THR A 61 2.87 20.77 13.17
CA THR A 61 1.87 19.90 12.53
C THR A 61 1.91 18.49 13.12
N MET A 62 3.11 17.93 13.33
CA MET A 62 3.26 16.59 13.93
C MET A 62 2.80 16.54 15.39
N LYS A 63 3.08 17.60 16.17
CA LYS A 63 2.55 17.71 17.55
C LYS A 63 1.02 17.74 17.54
N GLN A 64 0.43 18.53 16.64
CA GLN A 64 -1.02 18.63 16.52
C GLN A 64 -1.65 17.26 16.20
N TRP A 65 -1.11 16.50 15.25
CA TRP A 65 -1.65 15.17 14.92
C TRP A 65 -1.50 14.17 16.06
N ALA A 66 -0.38 14.20 16.79
CA ALA A 66 -0.17 13.36 17.96
C ALA A 66 -1.22 13.65 19.04
N ASP A 67 -1.48 14.94 19.32
CA ASP A 67 -2.47 15.39 20.29
C ASP A 67 -3.91 15.05 19.86
N GLU A 68 -4.24 15.17 18.56
CA GLU A 68 -5.53 14.76 18.02
C GLU A 68 -5.80 13.26 18.18
N HIS A 69 -4.77 12.42 17.99
CA HIS A 69 -4.87 10.98 18.21
C HIS A 69 -5.10 10.64 19.69
N LEU A 70 -4.44 11.36 20.61
CA LEU A 70 -4.62 11.20 22.05
C LEU A 70 -6.03 11.61 22.50
N ARG A 71 -6.62 12.64 21.89
CA ARG A 71 -8.00 13.08 22.19
C ARG A 71 -9.06 12.04 21.83
N LYS A 72 -8.84 11.23 20.78
CA LYS A 72 -9.79 10.19 20.36
C LYS A 72 -9.76 8.92 21.22
N LYS A 73 -8.88 8.83 22.23
CA LYS A 73 -8.72 7.67 23.10
C LYS A 73 -9.49 7.78 24.44
N HIS A 74 -10.38 8.76 24.57
CA HIS A 74 -11.22 8.99 25.76
C HIS A 74 -12.69 8.72 25.48
#